data_AF-A0A0C9VEI8-F1
#
_entry.id   AF-A0A0C9VEI8-F1
#
_cell.length_a   1.000
_cell.length_b   1.000
_cell.length_c   1.000
_cell.angle_alpha   90.00
_cell.angle_beta   90.00
_cell.angle_gamma   90.00
#
_symmetry.space_group_name_H-M   'P 1'
#
loop_
_entity.id
_entity.type
_entity.pdbx_description
1 polymer ?
#
loop_
_entity_poly.entity_id
_entity_poly.type
_entity_poly.pdbx_seq_one_letter_code
_entity_poly.pdbx_strand_id
1 'polypeptide(L)'
;MHSSAPRSRSPMVPTDGASGSPAAESPTSAESHRQREAKWVNILSTVEPARAKKTGKVRKMLGEGVPSSVRYRVWCHLTDSQARALPKVYASLVKRPRVPVFGEIVKDASRGFPDQPQLHSPQGPIASLLQAYLSMVPDIQYSSGLTSIAGHLLLLAPEEDAFWIFASMMETNLRPYFSTNINQIEVDASLFSKALEATDPVLTKKLYVQLSIAPASITRPWFSTLFVGTLPAEYLHRIWDLFLFDGIPFLFRVGLAVIHCVRHLLLQATSEEAALAHLVHPPLACLPSTADKFLDLTTNMKIKDGGIRDQRVKMEQQLKRTTQARVPSGISNMQTVSISLPKT
;
A
#
# COMPACT_ATOMS: atom_id res chain seq x y z
N MET A 1 57.30 18.50 -55.17
CA MET A 1 57.69 18.54 -53.74
C MET A 1 56.42 18.51 -52.91
N HIS A 2 56.37 17.61 -51.91
CA HIS A 2 55.32 17.42 -50.88
C HIS A 2 53.92 17.00 -51.36
N SER A 3 53.16 16.11 -50.70
CA SER A 3 53.38 15.14 -49.62
C SER A 3 52.12 14.26 -49.58
N SER A 4 52.28 12.99 -49.23
CA SER A 4 51.24 11.98 -49.08
C SER A 4 50.37 12.17 -47.83
N ALA A 5 49.08 11.79 -47.89
CA ALA A 5 48.34 11.14 -46.80
C ALA A 5 47.00 10.56 -47.29
N PRO A 6 46.70 9.26 -47.05
CA PRO A 6 45.41 8.65 -47.40
C PRO A 6 44.38 8.79 -46.27
N ARG A 7 43.10 8.73 -46.67
CA ARG A 7 41.91 8.89 -45.82
C ARG A 7 41.86 7.86 -44.68
N SER A 8 41.72 8.35 -43.45
CA SER A 8 41.41 7.56 -42.25
C SER A 8 40.04 6.90 -42.37
N ARG A 9 40.00 5.57 -42.28
CA ARG A 9 38.79 4.76 -42.05
C ARG A 9 38.54 4.70 -40.54
N SER A 10 37.34 5.08 -40.10
CA SER A 10 36.88 4.92 -38.72
C SER A 10 36.94 3.43 -38.29
N PRO A 11 37.36 3.12 -37.05
CA PRO A 11 37.33 1.75 -36.57
C PRO A 11 35.88 1.30 -36.29
N MET A 12 35.51 0.14 -36.82
CA MET A 12 34.33 -0.62 -36.44
C MET A 12 34.41 -0.96 -34.94
N VAL A 13 33.43 -0.50 -34.19
CA VAL A 13 33.18 -0.96 -32.82
C VAL A 13 32.58 -2.37 -32.90
N PRO A 14 33.13 -3.38 -32.19
CA PRO A 14 32.50 -4.69 -32.12
C PRO A 14 31.19 -4.59 -31.33
N THR A 15 30.12 -5.05 -31.94
CA THR A 15 28.81 -5.23 -31.32
C THR A 15 28.82 -6.53 -30.52
N ASP A 16 29.24 -6.47 -29.27
CA ASP A 16 28.98 -7.56 -28.32
C ASP A 16 27.52 -7.52 -27.89
N GLY A 17 26.71 -8.27 -28.67
CA GLY A 17 25.36 -8.63 -28.30
C GLY A 17 25.37 -9.62 -27.13
N ALA A 18 25.39 -9.11 -25.90
CA ALA A 18 24.96 -9.87 -24.74
C ALA A 18 23.41 -9.85 -24.70
N SER A 19 22.80 -10.67 -25.54
CA SER A 19 21.42 -11.12 -25.35
C SER A 19 21.40 -11.99 -24.09
N GLY A 20 21.15 -11.36 -22.94
CA GLY A 20 20.83 -12.06 -21.71
C GLY A 20 19.52 -12.82 -21.91
N SER A 21 19.62 -14.11 -22.24
CA SER A 21 18.49 -15.03 -22.19
C SER A 21 17.91 -15.00 -20.77
N PRO A 22 16.57 -15.00 -20.60
CA PRO A 22 15.99 -15.16 -19.26
C PRO A 22 16.48 -16.50 -18.74
N ALA A 23 17.15 -16.48 -17.57
CA ALA A 23 17.65 -17.68 -16.94
C ALA A 23 16.49 -18.69 -16.84
N ALA A 24 16.62 -19.84 -17.51
CA ALA A 24 15.61 -20.87 -17.50
C ALA A 24 15.37 -21.32 -16.05
N GLU A 25 14.16 -21.08 -15.55
CA GLU A 25 13.76 -21.53 -14.21
C GLU A 25 13.97 -23.05 -14.11
N SER A 26 14.58 -23.51 -13.02
CA SER A 26 14.83 -24.95 -12.83
C SER A 26 13.50 -25.71 -12.82
N PRO A 27 13.42 -26.93 -13.39
CA PRO A 27 12.18 -27.70 -13.47
C PRO A 27 11.49 -27.91 -12.11
N THR A 28 12.29 -28.00 -11.05
CA THR A 28 11.85 -28.11 -9.66
C THR A 28 11.21 -26.83 -9.13
N SER A 29 11.68 -25.66 -9.56
CA SER A 29 11.10 -24.36 -9.20
C SER A 29 9.73 -24.15 -9.88
N ALA A 30 9.65 -24.46 -11.17
CA ALA A 30 8.41 -24.34 -11.93
C ALA A 30 7.31 -25.27 -11.40
N GLU A 31 7.65 -26.50 -11.02
CA GLU A 31 6.71 -27.45 -10.44
C GLU A 31 6.22 -27.00 -9.04
N SER A 32 7.13 -26.50 -8.20
CA SER A 32 6.77 -25.90 -6.89
C SER A 32 5.81 -24.72 -7.06
N HIS A 33 6.04 -23.86 -8.06
CA HIS A 33 5.15 -22.74 -8.38
C HIS A 33 3.75 -23.24 -8.78
N ARG A 34 3.65 -24.20 -9.71
CA ARG A 34 2.36 -24.80 -10.14
C ARG A 34 1.59 -25.43 -8.98
N GLN A 35 2.29 -26.15 -8.10
CA GLN A 35 1.65 -26.75 -6.92
C GLN A 35 1.10 -25.69 -5.96
N ARG A 36 1.83 -24.59 -5.75
CA ARG A 36 1.36 -23.47 -4.93
C ARG A 36 0.14 -22.79 -5.55
N GLU A 37 0.16 -22.57 -6.86
CA GLU A 37 -0.97 -22.02 -7.61
C GLU A 37 -2.22 -22.91 -7.51
N ALA A 38 -2.08 -24.22 -7.74
CA ALA A 38 -3.18 -25.18 -7.62
C ALA A 38 -3.77 -25.20 -6.20
N LYS A 39 -2.93 -25.12 -5.16
CA LYS A 39 -3.40 -24.99 -3.76
C LYS A 39 -4.24 -23.74 -3.57
N TRP A 40 -3.83 -22.60 -4.12
CA TRP A 40 -4.59 -21.35 -4.04
C TRP A 40 -5.92 -21.43 -4.79
N VAL A 41 -5.93 -21.96 -6.00
CA VAL A 41 -7.17 -22.19 -6.77
C VAL A 41 -8.17 -23.03 -5.98
N ASN A 42 -7.69 -24.10 -5.32
CA ASN A 42 -8.54 -24.94 -4.47
C ASN A 42 -9.05 -24.20 -3.22
N ILE A 43 -8.24 -23.34 -2.59
CA ILE A 43 -8.74 -22.52 -1.47
C ILE A 43 -9.84 -21.57 -1.92
N LEU A 44 -9.63 -20.89 -3.05
CA LEU A 44 -10.58 -19.92 -3.59
C LEU A 44 -11.93 -20.54 -3.96
N SER A 45 -11.97 -21.84 -4.26
CA SER A 45 -13.20 -22.57 -4.56
C SER A 45 -13.87 -23.23 -3.35
N THR A 46 -13.14 -23.47 -2.26
CA THR A 46 -13.65 -24.25 -1.11
C THR A 46 -13.90 -23.43 0.15
N VAL A 47 -13.25 -22.29 0.29
CA VAL A 47 -13.45 -21.38 1.42
C VAL A 47 -14.32 -20.24 0.94
N GLU A 48 -15.40 -19.92 1.65
CA GLU A 48 -16.21 -18.74 1.33
C GLU A 48 -15.44 -17.45 1.63
N PRO A 49 -15.50 -16.42 0.75
CA PRO A 49 -14.80 -15.14 0.96
C PRO A 49 -15.05 -14.53 2.35
N ALA A 50 -16.32 -14.49 2.79
CA ALA A 50 -16.73 -13.97 4.10
C ALA A 50 -16.10 -14.72 5.30
N ARG A 51 -15.59 -15.94 5.10
CA ARG A 51 -14.91 -16.75 6.12
C ARG A 51 -13.40 -16.81 5.94
N ALA A 52 -12.86 -16.29 4.83
CA ALA A 52 -11.45 -16.38 4.50
C ALA A 52 -10.56 -15.84 5.63
N LYS A 53 -10.86 -14.63 6.13
CA LYS A 53 -10.11 -13.96 7.22
C LYS A 53 -10.20 -14.64 8.59
N LYS A 54 -11.11 -15.61 8.75
CA LYS A 54 -11.27 -16.40 9.98
C LYS A 54 -10.62 -17.79 9.86
N THR A 55 -10.06 -18.11 8.70
CA THR A 55 -9.55 -19.44 8.38
C THR A 55 -8.03 -19.48 8.55
N GLY A 56 -7.55 -20.21 9.57
CA GLY A 56 -6.11 -20.33 9.85
C GLY A 56 -5.31 -20.92 8.69
N LYS A 57 -5.91 -21.81 7.88
CA LYS A 57 -5.30 -22.34 6.66
C LYS A 57 -5.00 -21.26 5.62
N VAL A 58 -5.94 -20.31 5.42
CA VAL A 58 -5.73 -19.16 4.51
C VAL A 58 -4.56 -18.33 5.02
N ARG A 59 -4.55 -17.99 6.32
CA ARG A 59 -3.44 -17.23 6.92
C ARG A 59 -2.09 -17.90 6.72
N LYS A 60 -2.01 -19.21 6.96
CA LYS A 60 -0.79 -20.00 6.76
C LYS A 60 -0.31 -19.92 5.31
N MET A 61 -1.21 -20.13 4.35
CA MET A 61 -0.87 -20.08 2.93
C MET A 61 -0.41 -18.69 2.46
N LEU A 62 -0.97 -17.60 3.02
CA LEU A 62 -0.47 -16.25 2.74
C LEU A 62 1.00 -16.10 3.15
N GLY A 63 1.39 -16.69 4.28
CA GLY A 63 2.78 -16.75 4.74
C GLY A 63 3.68 -17.55 3.79
N GLU A 64 3.19 -18.66 3.22
CA GLU A 64 3.93 -19.50 2.27
C GLU A 64 4.13 -18.87 0.87
N GLY A 65 3.34 -17.85 0.52
CA GLY A 65 3.45 -17.16 -0.76
C GLY A 65 2.18 -17.20 -1.59
N VAL A 66 1.86 -16.08 -2.24
CA VAL A 66 0.81 -16.00 -3.25
C VAL A 66 1.46 -15.85 -4.62
N PRO A 67 1.26 -16.80 -5.58
CA PRO A 67 1.73 -16.65 -6.95
C PRO A 67 1.12 -15.43 -7.63
N SER A 68 1.90 -14.73 -8.46
CA SER A 68 1.43 -13.50 -9.13
C SER A 68 0.21 -13.75 -10.03
N SER A 69 0.09 -14.92 -10.65
CA SER A 69 -1.03 -15.30 -11.54
C SER A 69 -2.40 -15.33 -10.85
N VAL A 70 -2.44 -15.60 -9.54
CA VAL A 70 -3.68 -15.69 -8.76
C VAL A 70 -3.82 -14.59 -7.71
N ARG A 71 -2.81 -13.72 -7.57
CA ARG A 71 -2.74 -12.74 -6.47
C ARG A 71 -3.96 -11.83 -6.40
N TYR A 72 -4.37 -11.24 -7.52
CA TYR A 72 -5.55 -10.38 -7.53
C TYR A 72 -6.83 -11.12 -7.11
N ARG A 73 -6.98 -12.41 -7.48
CA ARG A 73 -8.12 -13.23 -7.07
C ARG A 73 -8.10 -13.50 -5.58
N VAL A 74 -6.93 -13.75 -4.99
CA VAL A 74 -6.75 -13.85 -3.54
C VAL A 74 -7.12 -12.54 -2.85
N TRP A 75 -6.72 -11.40 -3.41
CA TRP A 75 -7.10 -10.08 -2.86
C TRP A 75 -8.61 -9.82 -2.95
N CYS A 76 -9.25 -10.14 -4.09
CA CYS A 76 -10.71 -10.10 -4.21
C CYS A 76 -11.38 -10.96 -3.13
N HIS A 77 -10.86 -12.16 -2.92
CA HIS A 77 -11.38 -13.12 -1.95
C HIS A 77 -11.22 -12.65 -0.49
N LEU A 78 -10.06 -12.09 -0.14
CA LEU A 78 -9.79 -11.57 1.21
C LEU A 78 -10.61 -10.32 1.54
N THR A 79 -10.92 -9.52 0.52
CA THR A 79 -11.70 -8.29 0.66
C THR A 79 -13.21 -8.51 0.51
N ASP A 80 -13.62 -9.71 0.11
CA ASP A 80 -15.01 -10.02 -0.29
C ASP A 80 -15.54 -9.01 -1.32
N SER A 81 -14.65 -8.57 -2.23
CA SER A 81 -14.94 -7.47 -3.17
C SER A 81 -15.98 -7.89 -4.21
N GLN A 82 -16.01 -9.17 -4.59
CA GLN A 82 -16.94 -9.70 -5.57
C GLN A 82 -18.39 -9.69 -5.08
N ALA A 83 -18.64 -9.83 -3.77
CA ALA A 83 -19.98 -9.69 -3.19
C ALA A 83 -20.54 -8.26 -3.38
N ARG A 84 -19.67 -7.27 -3.62
CA ARG A 84 -20.03 -5.87 -3.86
C ARG A 84 -20.07 -5.52 -5.34
N ALA A 85 -19.51 -6.37 -6.20
CA ALA A 85 -19.39 -6.14 -7.64
C ALA A 85 -20.75 -6.35 -8.33
N LEU A 86 -21.60 -5.32 -8.27
CA LEU A 86 -22.89 -5.33 -8.95
C LEU A 86 -22.71 -5.03 -10.45
N PRO A 87 -23.34 -5.80 -11.35
CA PRO A 87 -23.22 -5.60 -12.79
C PRO A 87 -23.49 -4.15 -13.22
N LYS A 88 -22.61 -3.61 -14.07
CA LYS A 88 -22.70 -2.26 -14.66
C LYS A 88 -22.56 -1.08 -13.68
N VAL A 89 -22.42 -1.31 -12.37
CA VAL A 89 -22.27 -0.22 -11.40
C VAL A 89 -20.96 0.54 -11.66
N TYR A 90 -19.82 -0.15 -11.76
CA TYR A 90 -18.55 0.50 -12.06
C TYR A 90 -18.60 1.31 -13.37
N ALA A 91 -19.10 0.68 -14.44
CA ALA A 91 -19.26 1.33 -15.74
C ALA A 91 -20.17 2.58 -15.69
N SER A 92 -21.14 2.63 -14.78
CA SER A 92 -21.97 3.82 -14.56
C SER A 92 -21.26 4.91 -13.76
N LEU A 93 -20.44 4.54 -12.77
CA LEU A 93 -19.69 5.47 -11.93
C LEU A 93 -18.61 6.20 -12.74
N VAL A 94 -17.91 5.50 -13.63
CA VAL A 94 -16.90 6.10 -14.52
C VAL A 94 -17.49 7.19 -15.43
N LYS A 95 -18.78 7.08 -15.77
CA LYS A 95 -19.50 8.05 -16.62
C LYS A 95 -19.99 9.29 -15.87
N ARG A 96 -19.84 9.35 -14.54
CA ARG A 96 -20.26 10.51 -13.76
C ARG A 96 -19.40 11.74 -14.10
N PRO A 97 -19.94 12.97 -13.88
CA PRO A 97 -19.17 14.20 -14.07
C PRO A 97 -17.86 14.18 -13.28
N ARG A 98 -16.79 14.70 -13.91
CA ARG A 98 -15.44 14.74 -13.34
C ARG A 98 -15.44 15.38 -11.95
N VAL A 99 -14.75 14.75 -11.00
CA VAL A 99 -14.51 15.33 -9.67
C VAL A 99 -13.58 16.54 -9.79
N PRO A 100 -13.65 17.51 -8.86
CA PRO A 100 -12.82 18.73 -8.94
C PRO A 100 -11.32 18.46 -9.04
N VAL A 101 -10.84 17.39 -8.40
CA VAL A 101 -9.43 16.98 -8.35
C VAL A 101 -8.98 16.10 -9.53
N PHE A 102 -9.81 15.93 -10.56
CA PHE A 102 -9.52 15.06 -11.70
C PHE A 102 -8.19 15.41 -12.40
N GLY A 103 -7.89 16.70 -12.54
CA GLY A 103 -6.62 17.14 -13.12
C GLY A 103 -5.39 16.75 -12.28
N GLU A 104 -5.52 16.68 -10.95
CA GLU A 104 -4.45 16.24 -10.05
C GLU A 104 -4.25 14.72 -10.14
N ILE A 105 -5.35 13.96 -10.21
CA ILE A 105 -5.31 12.49 -10.43
C ILE A 105 -4.47 12.14 -11.65
N VAL A 106 -4.72 12.79 -12.79
CA VAL A 106 -3.98 12.52 -14.04
C VAL A 106 -2.50 12.88 -13.90
N LYS A 107 -2.17 14.02 -13.29
CA LYS A 107 -0.77 14.43 -13.07
C LYS A 107 -0.04 13.44 -12.15
N ASP A 108 -0.69 13.02 -11.08
CA ASP A 108 -0.12 12.07 -10.12
C ASP A 108 0.01 10.67 -10.71
N ALA A 109 -0.86 10.27 -11.64
CA ALA A 109 -0.72 9.01 -12.38
C ALA A 109 0.58 8.99 -13.19
N SER A 110 0.86 10.06 -13.94
CA SER A 110 2.10 10.20 -14.70
C SER A 110 3.34 10.28 -13.82
N ARG A 111 3.28 11.03 -12.71
CA ARG A 111 4.41 11.18 -11.78
C ARG A 111 4.70 9.91 -10.98
N GLY A 112 3.66 9.19 -10.56
CA GLY A 112 3.77 8.00 -9.71
C GLY A 112 4.16 6.73 -10.47
N PHE A 113 3.88 6.67 -11.77
CA PHE A 113 4.11 5.47 -12.58
C PHE A 113 4.83 5.79 -13.91
N PRO A 114 5.98 6.48 -13.91
CA PRO A 114 6.61 6.98 -15.15
C PRO A 114 6.87 5.89 -16.19
N ASP A 115 7.15 4.66 -15.77
CA ASP A 115 7.45 3.52 -16.65
C ASP A 115 6.20 2.78 -17.16
N GLN A 116 5.00 3.27 -16.85
CA GLN A 116 3.72 2.61 -17.17
C GLN A 116 2.79 3.58 -17.93
N PRO A 117 3.11 3.92 -19.19
CA PRO A 117 2.38 4.94 -19.97
C PRO A 117 0.89 4.63 -20.15
N GLN A 118 0.50 3.35 -20.12
CA GLN A 118 -0.90 2.92 -20.18
C GLN A 118 -1.75 3.41 -18.99
N LEU A 119 -1.11 3.77 -17.87
CA LEU A 119 -1.79 4.27 -16.67
C LEU A 119 -1.99 5.81 -16.66
N HIS A 120 -1.34 6.54 -17.58
CA HIS A 120 -1.28 8.01 -17.55
C HIS A 120 -2.48 8.71 -18.21
N SER A 121 -3.19 7.99 -19.07
CA SER A 121 -4.25 8.58 -19.88
C SER A 121 -5.36 9.19 -19.00
N PRO A 122 -5.94 10.34 -19.37
CA PRO A 122 -7.15 10.86 -18.74
C PRO A 122 -8.35 9.92 -18.86
N GLN A 123 -8.34 9.01 -19.84
CA GLN A 123 -9.31 7.94 -20.01
C GLN A 123 -8.75 6.58 -19.54
N GLY A 124 -7.59 6.61 -18.88
CA GLY A 124 -6.88 5.46 -18.38
C GLY A 124 -7.45 4.94 -17.05
N PRO A 125 -7.01 3.76 -16.64
CA PRO A 125 -7.63 3.03 -15.53
C PRO A 125 -7.47 3.71 -14.17
N ILE A 126 -6.36 4.41 -13.89
CA ILE A 126 -6.20 5.18 -12.63
C ILE A 126 -7.24 6.30 -12.56
N ALA A 127 -7.38 7.07 -13.63
CA ALA A 127 -8.33 8.17 -13.71
C ALA A 127 -9.76 7.66 -13.55
N SER A 128 -10.14 6.60 -14.25
CA SER A 128 -11.46 5.95 -14.17
C SER A 128 -11.78 5.46 -12.74
N LEU A 129 -10.85 4.71 -12.14
CA LEU A 129 -11.03 4.12 -10.80
C LEU A 129 -11.20 5.19 -9.72
N LEU A 130 -10.30 6.17 -9.67
CA LEU A 130 -10.34 7.21 -8.64
C LEU A 130 -11.49 8.19 -8.83
N GLN A 131 -11.80 8.55 -10.08
CA GLN A 131 -13.00 9.33 -10.42
C GLN A 131 -14.27 8.62 -9.93
N ALA A 132 -14.42 7.33 -10.25
CA ALA A 132 -15.57 6.54 -9.83
C ALA A 132 -15.68 6.51 -8.30
N TYR A 133 -14.57 6.25 -7.60
CA TYR A 133 -14.56 6.16 -6.14
C TYR A 133 -14.86 7.50 -5.45
N LEU A 134 -14.18 8.58 -5.83
CA LEU A 134 -14.37 9.90 -5.22
C LEU A 134 -15.75 10.49 -5.52
N SER A 135 -16.35 10.14 -6.66
CA SER A 135 -17.75 10.51 -6.96
C SER A 135 -18.78 9.77 -6.11
N MET A 136 -18.38 8.65 -5.49
CA MET A 136 -19.24 7.82 -4.64
C MET A 136 -19.11 8.19 -3.16
N VAL A 137 -17.91 8.61 -2.72
CA VAL A 137 -17.57 8.82 -1.31
C VAL A 137 -17.05 10.25 -1.10
N PRO A 138 -17.94 11.25 -0.94
CA PRO A 138 -17.59 12.67 -1.00
C PRO A 138 -16.80 13.21 0.20
N ASP A 139 -16.70 12.47 1.31
CA ASP A 139 -15.92 12.89 2.50
C ASP A 139 -14.43 12.56 2.39
N ILE A 140 -14.01 11.88 1.32
CA ILE A 140 -12.61 11.55 1.04
C ILE A 140 -11.91 12.75 0.43
N GLN A 141 -10.83 13.18 1.07
CA GLN A 141 -9.87 14.13 0.54
C GLN A 141 -8.87 13.40 -0.33
N TYR A 142 -8.73 13.87 -1.57
CA TYR A 142 -7.75 13.31 -2.48
C TYR A 142 -6.33 13.59 -2.00
N SER A 143 -5.45 12.60 -2.16
CA SER A 143 -4.01 12.76 -2.11
C SER A 143 -3.36 11.78 -3.07
N SER A 144 -2.10 12.04 -3.44
CA SER A 144 -1.31 11.16 -4.32
C SER A 144 -1.16 9.74 -3.78
N GLY A 145 -1.36 9.52 -2.47
CA GLY A 145 -1.39 8.18 -1.86
C GLY A 145 -2.52 7.30 -2.42
N LEU A 146 -3.68 7.88 -2.75
CA LEU A 146 -4.77 7.14 -3.41
C LEU A 146 -4.36 6.68 -4.81
N THR A 147 -3.66 7.54 -5.56
CA THR A 147 -3.10 7.23 -6.87
C THR A 147 -2.05 6.11 -6.80
N SER A 148 -1.17 6.16 -5.81
CA SER A 148 -0.19 5.11 -5.53
C SER A 148 -0.85 3.75 -5.28
N ILE A 149 -1.88 3.70 -4.42
CA ILE A 149 -2.58 2.44 -4.11
C ILE A 149 -3.35 1.93 -5.33
N ALA A 150 -4.13 2.80 -5.99
CA ALA A 150 -4.92 2.43 -7.15
C ALA A 150 -4.05 1.89 -8.31
N GLY A 151 -2.95 2.57 -8.61
CA GLY A 151 -2.04 2.13 -9.68
C GLY A 151 -1.38 0.78 -9.38
N HIS A 152 -0.99 0.51 -8.13
CA HIS A 152 -0.41 -0.81 -7.78
C HIS A 152 -1.43 -1.95 -7.87
N LEU A 153 -2.72 -1.70 -7.56
CA LEU A 153 -3.78 -2.67 -7.81
C LEU A 153 -3.94 -2.94 -9.32
N LEU A 154 -3.92 -1.88 -10.12
CA LEU A 154 -4.09 -1.95 -11.58
C LEU A 154 -2.92 -2.62 -12.32
N LEU A 155 -1.74 -2.71 -11.70
CA LEU A 155 -0.63 -3.50 -12.23
C LEU A 155 -0.85 -5.02 -12.11
N LEU A 156 -1.80 -5.46 -11.27
CA LEU A 156 -2.00 -6.88 -10.95
C LEU A 156 -3.41 -7.38 -11.27
N ALA A 157 -4.39 -6.48 -11.35
CA ALA A 157 -5.80 -6.81 -11.46
C ALA A 157 -6.45 -6.13 -12.68
N PRO A 158 -7.45 -6.76 -13.31
CA PRO A 158 -8.35 -6.07 -14.22
C PRO A 158 -8.98 -4.83 -13.57
N GLU A 159 -9.29 -3.81 -14.36
CA GLU A 159 -9.70 -2.50 -13.84
C GLU A 159 -10.89 -2.54 -12.88
N GLU A 160 -11.94 -3.30 -13.21
CA GLU A 160 -13.13 -3.40 -12.35
C GLU A 160 -12.85 -4.19 -11.06
N ASP A 161 -12.07 -5.28 -11.13
CA ASP A 161 -11.61 -6.00 -9.93
C ASP A 161 -10.77 -5.10 -9.03
N ALA A 162 -9.84 -4.33 -9.61
CA ALA A 162 -9.02 -3.36 -8.89
C ALA A 162 -9.88 -2.31 -8.17
N PHE A 163 -10.93 -1.79 -8.84
CA PHE A 163 -11.87 -0.85 -8.24
C PHE A 163 -12.57 -1.45 -7.01
N TRP A 164 -13.08 -2.68 -7.10
CA TRP A 164 -13.81 -3.30 -5.99
C TRP A 164 -12.88 -3.71 -4.83
N ILE A 165 -11.64 -4.14 -5.13
CA ILE A 165 -10.62 -4.34 -4.10
C ILE A 165 -10.32 -3.00 -3.41
N PHE A 166 -10.05 -1.94 -4.18
CA PHE A 166 -9.76 -0.60 -3.66
C PHE A 166 -10.89 -0.07 -2.78
N ALA A 167 -12.14 -0.14 -3.24
CA ALA A 167 -13.31 0.31 -2.50
C ALA A 167 -13.44 -0.44 -1.15
N SER A 168 -13.19 -1.75 -1.16
CA SER A 168 -13.22 -2.59 0.04
C SER A 168 -12.08 -2.25 1.00
N MET A 169 -10.86 -2.01 0.50
CA MET A 169 -9.73 -1.55 1.32
C MET A 169 -10.01 -0.20 1.97
N MET A 170 -10.60 0.73 1.21
CA MET A 170 -10.96 2.04 1.71
C MET A 170 -12.00 1.96 2.82
N GLU A 171 -13.07 1.19 2.64
CA GLU A 171 -14.12 1.04 3.66
C GLU A 171 -13.59 0.39 4.94
N THR A 172 -12.78 -0.66 4.81
CA THR A 172 -12.36 -1.48 5.94
C THR A 172 -11.18 -0.91 6.72
N ASN A 173 -10.27 -0.21 6.05
CA ASN A 173 -8.99 0.17 6.64
C ASN A 173 -8.60 1.64 6.41
N LEU A 174 -8.79 2.17 5.20
CA LEU A 174 -8.03 3.35 4.77
C LEU A 174 -8.81 4.67 4.83
N ARG A 175 -10.14 4.67 4.66
CA ARG A 175 -10.97 5.88 4.64
C ARG A 175 -10.66 6.87 5.77
N PRO A 176 -10.43 6.44 7.04
CA PRO A 176 -10.06 7.37 8.11
C PRO A 176 -8.77 8.17 7.88
N TYR A 177 -7.82 7.69 7.07
CA TYR A 177 -6.59 8.42 6.74
C TYR A 177 -6.80 9.53 5.71
N PHE A 178 -7.92 9.51 4.99
CA PHE A 178 -8.25 10.46 3.93
C PHE A 178 -9.52 11.26 4.24
N SER A 179 -10.19 11.01 5.37
CA SER A 179 -11.41 11.72 5.74
C SER A 179 -11.12 13.06 6.41
N THR A 180 -11.99 14.06 6.18
CA THR A 180 -11.87 15.42 6.73
C THR A 180 -11.95 15.52 8.26
N ASN A 181 -12.56 14.55 8.93
CA ASN A 181 -13.04 14.70 10.30
C ASN A 181 -12.29 13.89 11.36
N ILE A 182 -11.26 13.12 10.98
CA ILE A 182 -10.57 12.21 11.88
C ILE A 182 -9.07 12.29 11.62
N ASN A 183 -8.31 12.76 12.61
CA ASN A 183 -6.85 12.67 12.62
C ASN A 183 -6.41 11.23 12.95
N GLN A 184 -6.88 10.25 12.16
CA GLN A 184 -6.60 8.83 12.41
C GLN A 184 -5.09 8.57 12.43
N ILE A 185 -4.39 9.28 11.56
CA ILE A 185 -2.95 9.16 11.48
C ILE A 185 -2.24 9.61 12.75
N GLU A 186 -2.78 10.57 13.50
CA GLU A 186 -2.20 11.01 14.79
C GLU A 186 -2.41 9.94 15.88
N VAL A 187 -3.57 9.27 15.87
CA VAL A 187 -3.82 8.11 16.75
C VAL A 187 -2.79 7.03 16.46
N ASP A 188 -2.69 6.64 15.19
CA ASP A 188 -1.81 5.55 14.80
C ASP A 188 -0.33 5.92 14.97
N ALA A 189 0.05 7.18 14.76
CA ALA A 189 1.38 7.71 15.05
C ALA A 189 1.73 7.62 16.55
N SER A 190 0.80 7.98 17.43
CA SER A 190 1.00 7.86 18.88
C SER A 190 1.14 6.40 19.33
N LEU A 191 0.30 5.51 18.79
CA LEU A 191 0.41 4.07 19.05
C LEU A 191 1.72 3.50 18.51
N PHE A 192 2.17 3.95 17.34
CA PHE A 192 3.40 3.49 16.73
C PHE A 192 4.61 3.94 17.54
N SER A 193 4.61 5.20 18.00
CA SER A 193 5.65 5.74 18.89
C SER A 193 5.78 4.91 20.17
N LYS A 194 4.67 4.53 20.81
CA LYS A 194 4.67 3.65 22.00
C LYS A 194 5.18 2.24 21.68
N ALA A 195 4.77 1.68 20.54
CA ALA A 195 5.25 0.37 20.10
C ALA A 195 6.77 0.40 19.86
N LEU A 196 7.28 1.45 19.21
CA LEU A 196 8.69 1.64 18.98
C LEU A 196 9.45 1.79 20.30
N GLU A 197 8.98 2.64 21.22
CA GLU A 197 9.57 2.84 22.55
C GLU A 197 9.66 1.56 23.36
N ALA A 198 8.64 0.70 23.31
CA ALA A 198 8.64 -0.60 23.99
C ALA A 198 9.69 -1.57 23.41
N THR A 199 10.08 -1.39 22.14
CA THR A 199 11.03 -2.27 21.45
C THR A 199 12.46 -1.72 21.39
N ASP A 200 12.62 -0.41 21.26
CA ASP A 200 13.90 0.28 21.10
C ASP A 200 13.82 1.72 21.65
N PRO A 201 13.88 1.90 22.99
CA PRO A 201 13.76 3.20 23.62
C PRO A 201 14.92 4.15 23.24
N VAL A 202 16.10 3.60 22.91
CA VAL A 202 17.26 4.38 22.47
C VAL A 202 16.96 5.06 21.14
N LEU A 203 16.43 4.30 20.18
CA LEU A 203 16.07 4.85 18.89
C LEU A 203 14.88 5.80 18.97
N THR A 204 13.88 5.51 19.80
CA THR A 204 12.76 6.44 20.06
C THR A 204 13.27 7.79 20.55
N LYS A 205 14.20 7.82 21.51
CA LYS A 205 14.83 9.06 21.98
C LYS A 205 15.58 9.77 20.87
N LYS A 206 16.33 9.03 20.03
CA LYS A 206 17.03 9.60 18.88
C LYS A 206 16.07 10.30 17.92
N LEU A 207 15.01 9.61 17.48
CA LEU A 207 14.08 10.14 16.48
C LEU A 207 13.22 11.28 17.03
N TYR A 208 12.59 11.11 18.18
CA TYR A 208 11.54 12.02 18.64
C TYR A 208 12.04 13.14 19.56
N VAL A 209 13.15 12.93 20.26
CA VAL A 209 13.69 13.93 21.21
C VAL A 209 14.91 14.64 20.65
N GLN A 210 15.88 13.91 20.09
CA GLN A 210 17.11 14.53 19.58
C GLN A 210 16.92 15.16 18.20
N LEU A 211 16.23 14.46 17.29
CA LEU A 211 15.94 14.96 15.95
C LEU A 211 14.58 15.67 15.86
N SER A 212 13.79 15.69 16.93
CA SER A 212 12.47 16.36 17.01
C SER A 212 11.47 15.93 15.92
N ILE A 213 11.60 14.70 15.40
CA ILE A 213 10.73 14.20 14.34
C ILE A 213 9.34 13.94 14.90
N ALA A 214 8.31 14.55 14.32
CA ALA A 214 6.95 14.21 14.68
C ALA A 214 6.63 12.76 14.28
N PRO A 215 6.04 11.92 15.14
CA PRO A 215 5.72 10.53 14.79
C PRO A 215 4.85 10.40 13.53
N ALA A 216 3.95 11.35 13.29
CA ALA A 216 3.12 11.39 12.09
C ALA A 216 3.91 11.64 10.80
N SER A 217 5.06 12.31 10.85
CA SER A 217 5.97 12.48 9.69
C SER A 217 6.51 11.14 9.19
N ILE A 218 6.60 10.14 10.08
CA ILE A 218 7.03 8.78 9.75
C ILE A 218 5.83 7.93 9.30
N THR A 219 4.74 7.91 10.09
CA THR A 219 3.64 6.98 9.83
C THR A 219 2.75 7.42 8.68
N ARG A 220 2.58 8.72 8.43
CA ARG A 220 1.74 9.22 7.34
C ARG A 220 2.17 8.70 5.96
N PRO A 221 3.43 8.86 5.51
CA PRO A 221 3.85 8.35 4.21
C PRO A 221 3.75 6.82 4.13
N TRP A 222 3.89 6.09 5.23
CA TRP A 222 3.76 4.63 5.23
C TRP A 222 2.32 4.15 5.20
N PHE A 223 1.47 4.60 6.12
CA PHE A 223 0.14 4.01 6.33
C PHE A 223 -0.86 4.52 5.29
N SER A 224 -0.75 5.77 4.86
CA SER A 224 -1.64 6.33 3.82
C SER A 224 -1.32 5.82 2.42
N THR A 225 -0.14 5.24 2.20
CA THR A 225 0.25 4.68 0.90
C THR A 225 0.40 3.16 0.94
N LEU A 226 0.18 2.54 2.11
CA LEU A 226 0.48 1.14 2.36
C LEU A 226 1.91 0.73 2.00
N PHE A 227 2.88 1.60 2.32
CA PHE A 227 4.32 1.48 2.04
C PHE A 227 4.72 1.55 0.56
N VAL A 228 3.81 1.98 -0.33
CA VAL A 228 4.17 2.29 -1.71
C VAL A 228 5.21 3.42 -1.73
N GLY A 229 6.28 3.23 -2.50
CA GLY A 229 7.42 4.17 -2.58
C GLY A 229 8.49 3.94 -1.50
N THR A 230 8.16 3.21 -0.44
CA THR A 230 9.14 2.81 0.60
C THR A 230 9.73 1.44 0.33
N LEU A 231 8.91 0.48 -0.09
CA LEU A 231 9.36 -0.89 -0.32
C LEU A 231 9.30 -1.25 -1.81
N PRO A 232 10.23 -2.07 -2.31
CA PRO A 232 10.15 -2.57 -3.69
C PRO A 232 8.86 -3.38 -3.90
N ALA A 233 8.38 -3.43 -5.14
CA ALA A 233 7.08 -4.02 -5.48
C ALA A 233 6.91 -5.46 -4.96
N GLU A 234 7.95 -6.30 -5.05
CA GLU A 234 7.87 -7.68 -4.55
C GLU A 234 7.62 -7.75 -3.03
N TYR A 235 8.25 -6.86 -2.25
CA TYR A 235 8.07 -6.77 -0.80
C TYR A 235 6.67 -6.24 -0.47
N LEU A 236 6.26 -5.21 -1.21
CA LEU A 236 4.94 -4.60 -1.09
C LEU A 236 3.82 -5.65 -1.30
N HIS A 237 3.90 -6.46 -2.36
CA HIS A 237 2.90 -7.49 -2.64
C HIS A 237 2.79 -8.50 -1.49
N ARG A 238 3.92 -8.96 -0.94
CA ARG A 238 3.92 -9.90 0.21
C ARG A 238 3.34 -9.28 1.47
N ILE A 239 3.56 -7.99 1.68
CA ILE A 239 2.96 -7.25 2.79
C ILE A 239 1.46 -7.09 2.60
N TRP A 240 1.01 -6.79 1.37
CA TRP A 240 -0.40 -6.63 1.06
C TRP A 240 -1.17 -7.96 1.21
N ASP A 241 -0.55 -9.09 0.85
CA ASP A 241 -1.11 -10.43 1.07
C ASP A 241 -1.53 -10.63 2.54
N LEU A 242 -0.67 -10.29 3.50
CA LEU A 242 -0.98 -10.40 4.93
C LEU A 242 -1.77 -9.21 5.48
N PHE A 243 -1.57 -7.99 4.99
CA PHE A 243 -2.33 -6.81 5.41
C PHE A 243 -3.82 -6.98 5.16
N LEU A 244 -4.23 -7.50 4.00
CA LEU A 244 -5.65 -7.72 3.70
C LEU A 244 -6.29 -8.74 4.66
N PHE A 245 -5.50 -9.64 5.23
CA PHE A 245 -5.92 -10.59 6.26
C PHE A 245 -5.88 -10.00 7.68
N ASP A 246 -4.72 -9.54 8.15
CA ASP A 246 -4.47 -9.13 9.54
C ASP A 246 -4.93 -7.68 9.85
N GLY A 247 -5.07 -6.83 8.81
CA GLY A 247 -5.53 -5.44 8.89
C GLY A 247 -4.46 -4.45 9.35
N ILE A 248 -4.91 -3.27 9.80
CA ILE A 248 -4.06 -2.15 10.24
C ILE A 248 -2.92 -2.55 11.22
N PRO A 249 -3.10 -3.41 12.24
CA PRO A 249 -2.00 -3.79 13.14
C PRO A 249 -0.78 -4.38 12.41
N PHE A 250 -0.99 -5.02 11.26
CA PHE A 250 0.10 -5.53 10.45
C PHE A 250 1.00 -4.42 9.90
N LEU A 251 0.45 -3.24 9.58
CA LEU A 251 1.24 -2.08 9.13
C LEU A 251 2.20 -1.57 10.21
N PHE A 252 1.83 -1.69 11.49
CA PHE A 252 2.73 -1.37 12.59
C PHE A 252 3.94 -2.30 12.61
N ARG A 253 3.71 -3.61 12.42
CA ARG A 253 4.80 -4.59 12.32
C ARG A 253 5.72 -4.28 11.14
N VAL A 254 5.14 -3.93 9.98
CA VAL A 254 5.93 -3.55 8.80
C VAL A 254 6.79 -2.33 9.11
N GLY A 255 6.21 -1.30 9.74
CA GLY A 255 6.96 -0.10 10.13
C GLY A 255 8.11 -0.39 11.08
N LEU A 256 7.89 -1.24 12.11
CA LEU A 256 8.96 -1.68 13.00
C LEU A 256 10.04 -2.49 12.27
N ALA A 257 9.65 -3.34 11.31
CA ALA A 257 10.60 -4.11 10.51
C ALA A 257 11.45 -3.21 9.60
N VAL A 258 10.86 -2.19 8.97
CA VAL A 258 11.61 -1.18 8.20
C VAL A 258 12.61 -0.47 9.12
N ILE A 259 12.15 0.02 10.27
CA ILE A 259 13.02 0.68 11.26
C ILE A 259 14.17 -0.24 11.69
N HIS A 260 13.88 -1.50 11.95
CA HIS A 260 14.90 -2.48 12.33
C HIS A 260 16.00 -2.61 11.26
N CYS A 261 15.61 -2.65 9.99
CA CYS A 261 16.54 -2.77 8.86
C CYS A 261 17.49 -1.56 8.75
N VAL A 262 16.96 -0.34 8.93
CA VAL A 262 17.75 0.90 8.80
C VAL A 262 18.24 1.47 10.13
N ARG A 263 18.05 0.75 11.24
CA ARG A 263 18.34 1.22 12.61
C ARG A 263 19.69 1.91 12.75
N HIS A 264 20.74 1.30 12.21
CA HIS A 264 22.10 1.82 12.31
C HIS A 264 22.25 3.19 11.63
N LEU A 265 21.62 3.38 10.47
CA LEU A 265 21.60 4.67 9.76
C LEU A 265 20.84 5.73 10.55
N LEU A 266 19.72 5.36 11.16
CA LEU A 266 18.91 6.29 11.96
C LEU A 266 19.66 6.78 13.21
N LEU A 267 20.45 5.91 13.85
CA LEU A 267 21.29 6.31 14.99
C LEU A 267 22.41 7.26 14.57
N GLN A 268 22.94 7.10 13.35
CA GLN A 268 23.99 7.94 12.78
C GLN A 268 23.47 9.23 12.14
N ALA A 269 22.17 9.32 11.85
CA ALA A 269 21.56 10.50 11.24
C ALA A 269 21.79 11.76 12.08
N THR A 270 22.24 12.83 11.43
CA THR A 270 22.56 14.11 12.08
C THR A 270 21.44 15.15 11.95
N SER A 271 20.43 14.89 11.12
CA SER A 271 19.27 15.77 10.92
C SER A 271 17.97 14.98 10.75
N GLU A 272 16.84 15.66 10.89
CA GLU A 272 15.51 15.12 10.61
C GLU A 272 15.41 14.61 9.17
N GLU A 273 15.88 15.41 8.20
CA GLU A 273 15.79 15.10 6.78
C GLU A 273 16.55 13.82 6.43
N ALA A 274 17.76 13.66 6.98
CA ALA A 274 18.56 12.45 6.77
C ALA A 274 17.88 11.20 7.33
N ALA A 275 17.31 11.29 8.53
CA ALA A 275 16.59 10.18 9.13
C ALA A 275 15.31 9.83 8.33
N LEU A 276 14.52 10.84 7.95
CA LEU A 276 13.32 10.65 7.14
C LEU A 276 13.65 10.07 5.76
N ALA A 277 14.74 10.50 5.13
CA ALA A 277 15.17 9.95 3.84
C ALA A 277 15.44 8.43 3.93
N HIS A 278 16.12 7.97 4.99
CA HIS A 278 16.35 6.54 5.21
C HIS A 278 15.08 5.75 5.54
N LEU A 279 14.08 6.39 6.16
CA LEU A 279 12.79 5.77 6.47
C LEU A 279 11.86 5.68 5.25
N VAL A 280 11.88 6.71 4.40
CA VAL A 280 11.07 6.76 3.18
C VAL A 280 11.69 5.94 2.07
N HIS A 281 13.02 5.91 1.97
CA HIS A 281 13.77 5.17 0.95
C HIS A 281 14.89 4.32 1.59
N PRO A 282 14.55 3.23 2.29
CA PRO A 282 15.54 2.35 2.89
C PRO A 282 16.46 1.76 1.81
N PRO A 283 17.80 1.84 1.96
CA PRO A 283 18.71 1.21 1.02
C PRO A 283 18.43 -0.29 0.89
N LEU A 284 18.40 -0.82 -0.34
CA LEU A 284 18.12 -2.25 -0.59
C LEU A 284 19.06 -3.18 0.18
N ALA A 285 20.32 -2.77 0.35
CA ALA A 285 21.31 -3.52 1.12
C ALA A 285 20.96 -3.66 2.62
N CYS A 286 20.10 -2.80 3.16
CA CYS A 286 19.62 -2.89 4.54
C CYS A 286 18.42 -3.83 4.67
N LEU A 287 17.69 -4.07 3.58
CA LEU A 287 16.54 -4.98 3.59
C LEU A 287 17.03 -6.44 3.52
N PRO A 288 16.28 -7.40 4.10
CA PRO A 288 16.52 -8.82 3.89
C PRO A 288 16.55 -9.15 2.40
N SER A 289 17.36 -10.12 1.99
CA SER A 289 17.64 -10.42 0.58
C SER A 289 16.43 -10.80 -0.29
N THR A 290 15.29 -11.10 0.32
CA THR A 290 14.07 -11.56 -0.35
C THR A 290 12.84 -11.04 0.39
N ALA A 291 11.74 -10.83 -0.33
CA ALA A 291 10.47 -10.43 0.25
C ALA A 291 9.94 -11.40 1.32
N ASP A 292 10.13 -12.72 1.15
CA ASP A 292 9.70 -13.72 2.15
C ASP A 292 10.48 -13.60 3.46
N LYS A 293 11.81 -13.44 3.42
CA LYS A 293 12.61 -13.15 4.63
C LYS A 293 12.19 -11.85 5.31
N PHE A 294 11.81 -10.82 4.53
CA PHE A 294 11.27 -9.59 5.12
C PHE A 294 9.89 -9.81 5.77
N LEU A 295 9.05 -10.64 5.18
CA LEU A 295 7.78 -11.06 5.78
C LEU A 295 8.00 -11.84 7.08
N ASP A 296 8.98 -12.74 7.12
CA ASP A 296 9.37 -13.48 8.33
C ASP A 296 9.84 -12.53 9.43
N LEU A 297 10.71 -11.56 9.09
CA LEU A 297 11.12 -10.50 10.02
C LEU A 297 9.91 -9.73 10.55
N THR A 298 9.00 -9.34 9.66
CA THR A 298 7.78 -8.56 9.98
C THR A 298 6.85 -9.32 10.91
N THR A 299 6.58 -10.60 10.64
CA THR A 299 5.68 -11.42 11.45
C THR A 299 6.24 -11.72 12.84
N ASN A 300 7.56 -11.70 13.00
CA ASN A 300 8.25 -11.86 14.28
C ASN A 300 8.35 -10.57 15.12
N MET A 301 7.93 -9.42 14.59
CA MET A 301 7.89 -8.17 15.37
C MET A 301 6.93 -8.29 16.55
N LYS A 302 7.43 -8.01 17.76
CA LYS A 302 6.71 -8.18 19.02
C LYS A 302 5.66 -7.07 19.21
N ILE A 303 4.50 -7.24 18.59
CA ILE A 303 3.31 -6.41 18.80
C ILE A 303 2.11 -7.31 19.11
N LYS A 304 1.32 -6.94 20.14
CA LYS A 304 0.04 -7.58 20.45
C LYS A 304 -1.08 -6.93 19.63
N ASP A 305 -1.56 -7.61 18.59
CA ASP A 305 -2.57 -7.08 17.66
C ASP A 305 -3.87 -6.66 18.36
N GLY A 306 -4.36 -7.45 19.31
CA GLY A 306 -5.54 -7.11 20.11
C GLY A 306 -5.34 -5.80 20.88
N GLY A 307 -4.16 -5.62 21.48
CA GLY A 307 -3.82 -4.38 22.18
C GLY A 307 -3.83 -3.15 21.28
N ILE A 308 -3.29 -3.26 20.07
CA ILE A 308 -3.33 -2.16 19.10
C ILE A 308 -4.76 -1.84 18.68
N ARG A 309 -5.57 -2.86 18.34
CA ARG A 309 -6.98 -2.66 17.93
C ARG A 309 -7.79 -1.97 19.03
N ASP A 310 -7.68 -2.46 20.26
CA ASP A 310 -8.45 -1.93 21.40
C ASP A 310 -8.02 -0.49 21.72
N GLN A 311 -6.72 -0.22 21.73
CA GLN A 311 -6.19 1.13 21.99
C GLN A 311 -6.59 2.11 20.88
N ARG A 312 -6.59 1.67 19.62
CA ARG A 312 -7.00 2.48 18.47
C ARG A 312 -8.45 2.93 18.60
N VAL A 313 -9.37 2.00 18.87
CA VAL A 313 -10.79 2.31 19.10
C VAL A 313 -10.96 3.26 20.29
N LYS A 314 -10.24 3.03 21.39
CA LYS A 314 -10.30 3.89 22.58
C LYS A 314 -9.85 5.32 22.28
N MET A 315 -8.73 5.50 21.58
CA MET A 315 -8.20 6.81 21.25
C MET A 315 -9.07 7.55 20.23
N GLU A 316 -9.62 6.84 19.24
CA GLU A 316 -10.60 7.40 18.29
C GLU A 316 -11.85 7.95 19.00
N GLN A 317 -12.39 7.20 19.97
CA GLN A 317 -13.54 7.65 20.77
C GLN A 317 -13.21 8.87 21.63
N GLN A 318 -12.02 8.93 22.21
CA GLN A 318 -11.56 10.09 22.98
C GLN A 318 -11.46 11.35 22.11
N LEU A 319 -10.87 11.24 20.91
CA LEU A 319 -10.79 12.35 19.96
C LEU A 319 -12.17 12.86 19.54
N LYS A 320 -13.10 11.95 19.21
CA LYS A 320 -14.47 12.32 18.84
C LYS A 320 -15.17 13.12 19.95
N ARG A 321 -14.99 12.72 21.21
CA ARG A 321 -15.54 13.45 22.38
C ARG A 321 -14.93 14.84 22.53
N THR A 322 -13.60 14.97 22.42
CA THR A 322 -12.91 16.25 22.54
C THR A 322 -13.27 17.22 21.42
N THR A 323 -13.41 16.72 20.18
CA THR A 323 -13.82 17.54 19.03
C THR A 323 -15.27 18.00 19.16
N GLN A 324 -16.19 17.13 19.59
CA GLN A 324 -17.59 17.50 19.82
C GLN A 324 -17.77 18.50 20.97
N ALA A 325 -16.98 18.37 22.06
CA ALA A 325 -17.02 19.30 23.18
C ALA A 325 -16.49 20.71 22.85
N ARG A 326 -15.71 20.86 21.76
CA ARG A 326 -15.19 22.15 21.29
C ARG A 326 -16.12 22.90 20.34
N VAL A 327 -17.20 22.28 19.84
CA VAL A 327 -18.20 22.97 19.02
C VAL A 327 -19.22 23.62 19.96
N PRO A 328 -19.31 24.97 20.02
CA PRO A 328 -20.34 25.63 20.82
C PRO A 328 -21.73 25.20 20.33
N SER A 329 -22.66 25.06 21.25
CA SER A 329 -24.06 24.64 21.05
C SER A 329 -24.90 25.67 20.27
N GLY A 330 -24.48 26.01 19.04
CA GLY A 330 -25.08 27.06 18.22
C GLY A 330 -25.21 26.76 16.73
N ILE A 331 -24.79 25.59 16.24
CA ILE A 331 -25.01 25.20 14.83
C ILE A 331 -25.41 23.72 14.75
N SER A 332 -26.62 23.42 15.22
CA SER A 332 -27.29 22.16 14.92
C SER A 332 -28.10 22.31 13.63
N ASN A 333 -27.54 21.89 12.50
CA ASN A 333 -28.29 21.30 11.38
C ASN A 333 -27.33 20.88 10.26
N MET A 334 -26.74 19.69 10.39
CA MET A 334 -26.38 18.88 9.22
C MET A 334 -26.90 17.47 9.50
N GLN A 335 -27.97 17.12 8.80
CA GLN A 335 -28.57 15.79 8.82
C GLN A 335 -27.51 14.76 8.39
N THR A 336 -27.31 13.74 9.22
CA THR A 336 -26.60 12.52 8.86
C THR A 336 -27.37 11.83 7.74
N VAL A 337 -26.87 11.97 6.51
CA VAL A 337 -27.42 11.23 5.35
C VAL A 337 -27.05 9.76 5.51
N SER A 338 -28.05 8.94 5.82
CA SER A 338 -27.96 7.49 5.80
C SER A 338 -27.83 7.01 4.36
N ILE A 339 -26.77 6.24 4.12
CA ILE A 339 -26.50 5.60 2.82
C ILE A 339 -27.65 4.62 2.54
N SER A 340 -28.49 4.97 1.56
CA SER A 340 -29.52 4.09 1.04
C SER A 340 -29.08 3.63 -0.36
N LEU A 341 -28.81 2.33 -0.52
CA LEU A 341 -28.75 1.73 -1.84
C LEU A 341 -30.16 1.78 -2.46
N PRO A 342 -30.30 2.08 -3.77
CA PRO A 342 -31.61 2.03 -4.42
C PRO A 342 -32.14 0.59 -4.37
N LYS A 343 -33.37 0.43 -3.88
CA LYS A 343 -34.11 -0.82 -4.00
C LYS A 343 -34.72 -0.91 -5.40
N THR A 344 -34.51 -2.10 -6.00
CA THR A 344 -35.04 -2.67 -7.26
C THR A 344 -34.69 -1.97 -8.56
#